data_AF-A0A965AC08-F1
#
_entry.id   AF-A0A965AC08-F1
#
_cell.length_a   1.000
_cell.length_b   1.000
_cell.length_c   1.000
_cell.angle_alpha   90.00
_cell.angle_beta   90.00
_cell.angle_gamma   90.00
#
_symmetry.space_group_name_H-M   'P 1'
#
loop_
_entity.id
_entity.type
_entity.pdbx_description
1 polymer ?
#
loop_
_entity_poly.entity_id
_entity_poly.type
_entity_poly.pdbx_seq_one_letter_code
_entity_poly.pdbx_strand_id
1 'polypeptide(L)'
;MATNISILQLNAPIHKAWEALTKPDLVKQWQFGSELITDWNVGSTIRFRTEWDGKVFEQWGQVQEVTPHNKIVYSLFAPRPGL
;
A
#
# COMPACT_ATOMS: atom_id res chain seq x y z
N MET A 1 -13.07 -4.12 16.39
CA MET A 1 -11.81 -3.43 16.02
C MET A 1 -12.12 -1.94 15.92
N ALA A 2 -11.19 -1.07 16.33
CA ALA A 2 -11.40 0.38 16.20
C ALA A 2 -11.27 0.79 14.72
N THR A 3 -12.25 1.53 14.21
CA THR A 3 -12.19 2.13 12.88
C THR A 3 -11.72 3.56 13.02
N ASN A 4 -10.64 3.92 12.33
CA ASN A 4 -10.16 5.29 12.24
C ASN A 4 -10.40 5.81 10.82
N ILE A 5 -10.98 7.00 10.70
CA ILE A 5 -11.28 7.63 9.42
C ILE A 5 -10.48 8.93 9.33
N SER A 6 -9.76 9.12 8.23
CA SER A 6 -9.07 10.36 7.90
C SER A 6 -9.46 10.79 6.49
N ILE A 7 -9.78 12.06 6.32
CA ILE A 7 -10.22 12.65 5.05
C ILE A 7 -9.25 13.76 4.69
N LEU A 8 -8.77 13.74 3.45
CA LEU A 8 -7.85 14.74 2.90
C LEU A 8 -8.39 15.27 1.58
N GLN A 9 -8.35 16.59 1.40
CA GLN A 9 -8.65 17.21 0.11
C GLN A 9 -7.35 17.44 -0.67
N LEU A 10 -7.30 16.92 -1.90
CA LEU A 10 -6.16 17.05 -2.79
C LEU A 10 -6.55 17.90 -4.00
N ASN A 11 -5.79 18.95 -4.30
CA ASN A 11 -5.95 19.72 -5.53
C ASN A 11 -5.20 19.03 -6.69
N ALA A 12 -5.66 17.83 -7.06
CA ALA A 12 -5.06 17.02 -8.11
C ALA A 12 -6.13 16.23 -8.86
N PRO A 13 -5.92 15.92 -10.16
CA PRO A 13 -6.78 15.00 -10.89
C PRO A 13 -6.80 13.60 -10.25
N ILE A 14 -7.95 12.92 -10.32
CA ILE A 14 -8.14 11.60 -9.71
C ILE A 14 -7.15 10.55 -10.24
N HIS A 15 -6.76 10.62 -11.52
CA HIS A 15 -5.79 9.71 -12.10
C HIS A 15 -4.41 9.82 -11.45
N LYS A 16 -3.96 11.03 -11.11
CA LYS A 16 -2.67 11.21 -10.42
C LYS A 16 -2.70 10.67 -9.00
N ALA A 17 -3.81 10.86 -8.30
CA ALA A 17 -4.00 10.29 -6.96
C ALA A 17 -4.01 8.75 -7.03
N TRP A 18 -4.71 8.19 -8.02
CA TRP A 18 -4.72 6.76 -8.26
C TRP A 18 -3.33 6.20 -8.58
N GLU A 19 -2.59 6.85 -9.49
CA GLU A 19 -1.22 6.48 -9.82
C GLU A 19 -0.31 6.53 -8.60
N ALA A 20 -0.43 7.56 -7.75
CA ALA A 20 0.34 7.66 -6.52
C ALA A 20 0.09 6.50 -5.57
N LEU A 21 -1.12 5.94 -5.54
CA LEU A 21 -1.48 4.81 -4.69
C LEU A 21 -1.13 3.45 -5.30
N THR A 22 -1.00 3.35 -6.63
CA THR A 22 -0.90 2.06 -7.33
C THR A 22 0.44 1.80 -8.03
N LYS A 23 1.15 2.85 -8.47
CA LYS A 23 2.44 2.71 -9.16
C LYS A 23 3.57 2.49 -8.16
N PRO A 24 4.34 1.39 -8.25
CA PRO A 24 5.42 1.10 -7.31
C PRO A 24 6.43 2.25 -7.13
N ASP A 25 6.81 2.92 -8.22
CA ASP A 25 7.77 4.03 -8.19
C ASP A 25 7.26 5.26 -7.41
N LEU A 26 5.95 5.50 -7.42
CA LEU A 26 5.33 6.60 -6.68
C LEU A 26 5.03 6.20 -5.24
N VAL A 27 4.57 4.97 -5.04
CA VAL A 27 4.33 4.38 -3.72
C VAL A 27 5.60 4.40 -2.87
N LYS A 28 6.74 4.08 -3.48
CA LYS A 28 8.06 4.14 -2.84
C LYS A 28 8.38 5.51 -2.22
N GLN A 29 7.86 6.61 -2.77
CA GLN A 29 8.17 7.96 -2.29
C GLN A 29 7.47 8.30 -0.98
N TRP A 30 6.20 7.90 -0.81
CA TRP A 30 5.45 8.18 0.41
C TRP A 30 5.47 7.01 1.40
N GLN A 31 5.78 5.80 0.94
CA GLN A 31 5.93 4.61 1.79
C GLN A 31 7.38 4.38 2.21
N PHE A 32 8.11 5.45 2.54
CA PHE A 32 9.45 5.41 3.13
C PHE A 32 10.47 4.51 2.39
N GLY A 33 10.43 4.50 1.06
CA GLY A 33 11.35 3.70 0.25
C GLY A 33 10.96 2.23 0.08
N SER A 34 9.81 1.81 0.58
CA SER A 34 9.31 0.44 0.46
C SER A 34 8.96 0.09 -0.98
N GLU A 35 9.37 -1.09 -1.43
CA GLU A 35 9.02 -1.66 -2.72
C GLU A 35 7.64 -2.30 -2.65
N LEU A 36 6.71 -1.82 -3.48
CA LEU A 36 5.38 -2.39 -3.62
C LEU A 36 5.41 -3.54 -4.65
N ILE A 37 4.99 -4.72 -4.22
CA ILE A 37 4.88 -5.92 -5.06
C ILE A 37 3.42 -6.36 -5.03
N THR A 38 2.71 -6.08 -6.12
CA THR A 38 1.30 -6.48 -6.32
C THR A 38 0.94 -6.40 -7.80
N ASP A 39 -0.02 -7.21 -8.23
CA ASP A 39 -0.65 -7.17 -9.55
C ASP A 39 -1.99 -6.41 -9.52
N TRP A 40 -2.42 -5.94 -8.34
CA TRP A 40 -3.71 -5.29 -8.11
C TRP A 40 -4.94 -6.12 -8.50
N ASN A 41 -4.81 -7.45 -8.57
CA ASN A 41 -5.96 -8.33 -8.79
C ASN A 41 -6.64 -8.67 -7.46
N VAL A 42 -7.98 -8.67 -7.45
CA VAL A 42 -8.74 -9.08 -6.26
C VAL A 42 -8.40 -10.53 -5.91
N GLY A 43 -8.02 -10.77 -4.66
CA GLY A 43 -7.57 -12.07 -4.17
C GLY A 43 -6.05 -12.29 -4.27
N SER A 44 -5.31 -11.45 -4.99
CA SER A 44 -3.86 -11.54 -5.08
C SER A 44 -3.16 -11.00 -3.84
N THR A 45 -1.90 -11.42 -3.67
CA THR A 45 -1.04 -10.96 -2.57
C THR A 45 -0.51 -9.56 -2.85
N ILE A 46 -0.56 -8.69 -1.85
CA ILE A 46 0.16 -7.42 -1.83
C ILE A 46 1.30 -7.52 -0.83
N ARG A 47 2.50 -7.05 -1.20
CA ARG A 47 3.65 -6.94 -0.29
C ARG A 47 4.31 -5.58 -0.38
N PHE A 48 4.76 -5.10 0.77
CA PHE A 48 5.66 -3.96 0.91
C PHE A 48 6.96 -4.48 1.50
N ARG A 49 8.06 -4.29 0.78
CA ARG A 49 9.39 -4.76 1.19
C ARG A 49 10.32 -3.57 1.38
N THR A 50 10.97 -3.47 2.54
CA THR A 50 11.87 -2.38 2.89
C THR A 50 13.15 -2.95 3.45
N GLU A 51 14.29 -2.50 2.93
CA GLU A 51 15.61 -2.86 3.47
C GLU A 51 16.08 -1.74 4.41
N TRP A 52 16.32 -2.08 5.67
CA TRP A 52 16.80 -1.14 6.67
C TRP A 52 17.86 -1.81 7.56
N ASP A 53 19.04 -1.19 7.66
CA ASP A 53 20.15 -1.65 8.53
C ASP A 53 20.53 -3.13 8.30
N GLY A 54 20.55 -3.57 7.03
CA GLY A 54 20.85 -4.95 6.64
C GLY A 54 19.73 -5.97 6.95
N LYS A 55 18.58 -5.51 7.45
CA LYS A 55 17.39 -6.34 7.69
C LYS A 55 16.30 -6.02 6.68
N VAL A 56 15.66 -7.06 6.16
CA VAL A 56 14.50 -6.93 5.28
C VAL A 56 13.25 -6.96 6.16
N PHE A 57 12.47 -5.88 6.11
CA PHE A 57 11.16 -5.79 6.70
C PHE A 57 10.12 -5.97 5.60
N GLU A 58 9.21 -6.91 5.80
CA GLU A 58 8.15 -7.19 4.85
C GLU A 58 6.81 -7.08 5.53
N GLN A 59 5.88 -6.38 4.89
CA GLN A 59 4.47 -6.40 5.23
C GLN A 59 3.73 -7.04 4.08
N TRP A 60 2.75 -7.88 4.37
CA TRP A 60 2.00 -8.57 3.33
C TRP A 60 0.52 -8.68 3.67
N GLY A 61 -0.29 -8.88 2.65
CA GLY A 61 -1.69 -9.19 2.83
C GLY A 61 -2.33 -9.51 1.49
N GLN A 62 -3.62 -9.23 1.37
CA GLN A 62 -4.40 -9.57 0.20
C GLN A 62 -5.19 -8.37 -0.28
N VAL A 63 -5.23 -8.20 -1.60
CA VAL A 63 -6.09 -7.23 -2.26
C VAL A 63 -7.54 -7.72 -2.17
N GLN A 64 -8.42 -6.92 -1.57
CA GLN A 64 -9.81 -7.28 -1.30
C GLN A 64 -10.77 -6.65 -2.31
N GLU A 65 -10.49 -5.42 -2.73
CA GLU A 65 -11.33 -4.70 -3.69
C GLU A 65 -10.48 -3.68 -4.44
N VAL A 66 -10.65 -3.61 -5.77
CA VAL A 66 -10.01 -2.59 -6.60
C VAL A 66 -11.02 -2.11 -7.61
N THR A 67 -11.45 -0.86 -7.46
CA THR A 67 -12.23 -0.13 -8.45
C THR A 67 -11.38 1.02 -8.97
N PRO A 68 -10.84 0.95 -10.21
CA PRO A 68 -9.99 1.96 -10.79
C PRO A 68 -10.51 3.38 -10.58
N HIS A 69 -9.64 4.27 -10.09
CA HIS A 69 -9.93 5.69 -9.84
C HIS A 69 -10.99 5.97 -8.77
N ASN A 70 -11.42 4.98 -8.00
CA ASN A 70 -12.49 5.15 -7.02
C ASN A 70 -12.16 4.55 -5.66
N LYS A 71 -11.70 3.30 -5.61
CA LYS A 71 -11.52 2.58 -4.34
C LYS A 71 -10.48 1.47 -4.41
N ILE A 72 -9.67 1.36 -3.36
CA ILE A 72 -8.75 0.25 -3.13
C ILE A 72 -8.92 -0.19 -1.69
N VAL A 73 -9.07 -1.50 -1.48
CA VAL A 73 -9.11 -2.11 -0.15
C VAL A 73 -8.16 -3.30 -0.16
N TYR A 74 -7.28 -3.35 0.84
CA TYR A 74 -6.39 -4.47 1.07
C TYR A 74 -6.17 -4.69 2.55
N SER A 75 -5.84 -5.92 2.93
CA SER A 75 -5.33 -6.23 4.26
C SER A 75 -3.81 -6.03 4.30
N LEU A 76 -3.28 -5.68 5.47
CA LEU A 76 -1.85 -5.71 5.75
C LEU A 76 -1.62 -6.38 7.09
N PHE A 77 -0.70 -7.34 7.07
CA PHE A 77 -0.08 -7.95 8.21
C PHE A 77 1.38 -7.51 8.22
N ALA A 78 1.80 -6.92 9.35
CA ALA A 78 3.16 -6.47 9.57
C ALA A 78 3.72 -7.28 10.75
N PRO A 79 4.65 -8.23 10.52
CA PRO A 79 5.32 -8.91 11.60
C PRO A 79 6.15 -7.88 12.38
N ARG A 80 5.99 -7.86 13.70
CA ARG A 80 6.84 -7.07 14.59
C ARG A 80 7.87 -8.02 15.21
N PRO A 81 9.14 -8.01 14.77
CA PRO A 81 10.15 -8.82 15.42
C PRO A 81 10.34 -8.35 16.87
N GLY A 82 10.05 -9.22 17.84
CA GLY A 82 10.23 -8.94 19.28
C GLY A 82 8.96 -8.91 20.14
N LEU A 83 7.81 -9.36 19.61
CA LEU A 83 6.60 -9.68 20.37
C LEU A 83 6.13 -11.10 20.05
#